data_AF-A0A352UMY0-F1
#
_entry.id   AF-A0A352UMY0-F1
#
_cell.length_a   1.000
_cell.length_b   1.000
_cell.length_c   1.000
_cell.angle_alpha   90.00
_cell.angle_beta   90.00
_cell.angle_gamma   90.00
#
_symmetry.space_group_name_H-M   'P 1'
#
loop_
_entity.id
_entity.type
_entity.pdbx_description
1 polymer ?
#
loop_
_entity_poly.entity_id
_entity_poly.type
_entity_poly.pdbx_seq_one_letter_code
_entity_poly.pdbx_strand_id
1 'polypeptide(L)' 'TSVEDVERFDENEIFMLTSQGGLAVRGSGLHIEKLSLDTGEVSIGGLITDLCYEETMPSGSLWSRLFG' A
#
# COMPACT_ATOMS: atom_id res chain seq x y z
N THR A 1 11.57 -3.79 -1.64
CA THR A 1 10.14 -4.06 -1.84
C THR A 1 9.73 -3.25 -3.05
N SER A 2 9.36 -3.90 -4.15
CA SER A 2 9.05 -3.19 -5.41
C SER A 2 7.68 -2.51 -5.28
N VAL A 3 7.69 -1.18 -5.37
CA VAL A 3 6.48 -0.37 -5.56
C VAL A 3 6.14 -0.35 -7.05
N GLU A 4 4.90 -0.66 -7.39
CA GLU A 4 4.41 -0.74 -8.78
C GLU A 4 3.65 0.53 -9.19
N ASP A 5 2.84 1.08 -8.28
CA ASP A 5 2.08 2.31 -8.55
C ASP A 5 1.78 3.08 -7.26
N VAL A 6 1.51 4.38 -7.38
CA VAL A 6 1.11 5.26 -6.26
C VAL A 6 -0.26 5.86 -6.60
N GLU A 7 -1.32 5.33 -6.00
CA GLU A 7 -2.69 5.79 -6.34
C GLU A 7 -3.07 7.08 -5.61
N ARG A 8 -2.60 7.26 -4.37
CA ARG A 8 -2.86 8.47 -3.59
C ARG A 8 -1.65 8.92 -2.81
N PHE A 9 -1.38 10.21 -2.87
CA PHE A 9 -0.44 10.87 -1.98
C PHE A 9 -1.09 12.14 -1.45
N ASP A 10 -1.24 12.21 -0.13
CA ASP A 10 -1.68 13.38 0.60
C ASP A 10 -0.85 13.51 1.89
N GLU A 11 -0.92 14.67 2.55
CA GLU A 11 -0.18 14.93 3.78
C GLU A 11 -0.61 14.08 4.99
N ASN A 12 -1.77 13.40 4.88
CA ASN A 12 -2.34 12.58 5.94
C ASN A 12 -2.36 11.08 5.62
N GLU A 13 -2.38 10.72 4.33
CA GLU A 13 -2.45 9.33 3.88
C GLU A 13 -1.74 9.16 2.53
N ILE A 14 -0.94 8.11 2.41
CA ILE A 14 -0.29 7.69 1.16
C ILE A 14 -0.68 6.24 0.90
N PHE A 15 -1.24 5.96 -0.28
CA PHE A 15 -1.60 4.61 -0.71
C PHE A 15 -0.75 4.21 -1.93
N MET A 16 -0.06 3.09 -1.80
CA MET A 16 0.84 2.56 -2.83
C MET A 16 0.50 1.10 -3.14
N LEU A 17 0.57 0.73 -4.40
CA LEU A 17 0.49 -0.65 -4.85
C LEU A 17 1.90 -1.22 -4.93
N THR A 18 2.10 -2.36 -4.29
CA THR A 18 3.35 -3.13 -4.34
C THR A 18 3.09 -4.47 -5.00
N SER A 19 4.15 -5.14 -5.43
CA SER A 19 4.05 -6.46 -6.10
C SER A 19 3.39 -7.56 -5.27
N GLN A 20 3.16 -7.32 -3.97
CA GLN A 20 2.55 -8.28 -3.05
C GLN A 20 1.17 -7.82 -2.54
N GLY A 21 0.66 -6.64 -2.96
CA GLY A 21 -0.56 -6.04 -2.41
C GLY A 21 -0.47 -4.53 -2.17
N GLY A 22 -1.54 -3.94 -1.64
CA GLY A 22 -1.62 -2.52 -1.32
C GLY A 22 -0.96 -2.18 0.02
N LEU A 23 -0.26 -1.06 0.09
CA LEU A 23 0.33 -0.50 1.30
C LEU A 23 -0.27 0.88 1.54
N ALA A 24 -1.04 1.01 2.61
CA ALA A 24 -1.57 2.27 3.11
C ALA A 24 -0.73 2.78 4.29
N VAL A 25 -0.20 3.99 4.14
CA VAL A 25 0.59 4.69 5.16
C VAL A 25 -0.22 5.90 5.64
N ARG A 26 -0.50 5.98 6.94
CA ARG A 26 -1.24 7.12 7.53
C ARG A 26 -0.39 7.86 8.55
N GLY A 27 -0.62 9.15 8.64
CA GLY A 27 0.22 10.01 9.45
C GLY A 27 -0.13 11.48 9.33
N SER A 28 0.88 12.33 9.56
CA SER A 28 0.77 13.78 9.43
C SER A 28 2.05 14.36 8.82
N GLY A 29 1.88 15.32 7.91
CA GLY A 29 2.99 15.92 7.16
C GLY A 29 3.70 14.93 6.25
N LEU A 30 2.96 13.92 5.76
CA LEU A 30 3.49 12.91 4.85
C LEU A 30 3.86 13.54 3.50
N HIS A 31 5.06 13.24 3.01
CA HIS A 31 5.53 13.69 1.72
C HIS A 31 6.51 12.68 1.12
N ILE A 32 6.57 12.61 -0.21
CA ILE A 32 7.50 11.75 -0.91
C ILE A 32 8.85 12.50 -1.01
N GLU A 33 9.87 11.98 -0.33
CA GLU A 33 11.23 12.52 -0.40
C GLU A 33 11.94 12.05 -1.67
N LYS A 34 11.70 10.79 -2.07
CA LYS A 34 12.33 10.18 -3.24
C LYS A 34 11.45 9.09 -3.82
N LEU A 35 11.26 9.14 -5.14
CA LEU A 35 10.57 8.11 -5.92
C LEU A 35 11.51 7.64 -7.01
N SER A 36 11.86 6.36 -7.00
CA SER A 36 12.71 5.73 -8.01
C SER A 36 12.01 4.50 -8.57
N LEU A 37 11.27 4.69 -9.66
CA LEU A 37 10.51 3.63 -10.33
C LEU A 37 11.44 2.58 -10.97
N ASP A 38 12.62 3.00 -11.41
CA ASP A 38 13.63 2.10 -12.02
C ASP A 38 14.18 1.08 -11.01
N THR A 39 14.24 1.45 -9.73
CA THR A 39 14.71 0.58 -8.64
C THR A 39 13.56 0.08 -7.75
N GLY A 40 12.32 0.52 -7.99
CA GLY A 40 11.15 0.20 -7.19
C GLY A 40 11.19 0.73 -5.75
N GLU A 41 11.94 1.81 -5.49
CA GLU A 41 12.14 2.36 -4.14
C GLU A 41 11.37 3.67 -3.95
N VAL A 42 10.65 3.76 -2.84
CA VAL A 42 9.92 4.97 -2.42
C VAL A 42 10.32 5.34 -1.00
N SER A 43 10.77 6.58 -0.82
CA SER A 43 11.09 7.17 0.48
C SER A 43 10.01 8.18 0.85
N ILE A 44 9.35 7.95 1.98
CA ILE A 44 8.31 8.80 2.53
C ILE A 44 8.84 9.42 3.82
N GLY A 45 8.78 10.75 3.91
CA GLY A 45 9.09 11.53 5.10
C GLY A 45 7.80 12.03 5.77
N GLY A 46 7.83 12.16 7.09
CA GLY A 46 6.71 12.65 7.89
C GLY A 46 6.51 11.89 9.19
N LEU A 47 5.45 12.24 9.93
CA LEU A 47 5.07 11.52 11.14
C LEU A 47 4.14 10.36 10.76
N ILE A 48 4.65 9.14 10.79
CA ILE A 48 3.85 7.94 10.53
C ILE A 48 3.17 7.50 11.83
N THR A 49 1.85 7.36 11.82
CA THR A 49 1.08 6.82 12.95
C THR A 49 0.67 5.37 12.70
N ASP A 50 0.33 5.03 11.46
CA ASP A 50 -0.20 3.73 11.10
C ASP A 50 0.31 3.26 9.74
N LEU A 51 0.53 1.94 9.64
CA LEU A 51 0.96 1.23 8.44
C LEU A 51 0.03 0.03 8.27
N CYS A 52 -0.73 -0.01 7.17
CA CYS A 52 -1.66 -1.08 6.86
C CYS A 52 -1.29 -1.72 5.53
N TYR A 53 -1.06 -3.04 5.57
CA TYR A 53 -0.78 -3.82 4.40
C TYR A 53 -2.02 -4.62 4.00
N GLU A 54 -2.60 -4.29 2.86
CA GLU A 54 -3.74 -5.00 2.29
C GLU A 54 -3.23 -6.05 1.31
N GLU A 55 -3.08 -7.27 1.83
CA GLU A 55 -2.89 -8.44 0.98
C GLU A 55 -4.18 -8.66 0.18
N THR A 56 -4.07 -8.72 -1.14
CA THR A 56 -5.20 -9.10 -2.00
C THR A 56 -5.45 -10.60 -1.80
N MET A 57 -6.06 -10.97 -0.67
CA MET A 57 -6.47 -12.34 -0.45
C MET A 57 -7.43 -12.72 -1.58
N PRO A 58 -7.19 -13.80 -2.33
CA PRO A 58 -8.18 -14.29 -3.27
C PRO A 58 -9.41 -14.64 -2.46
N SER A 59 -10.49 -13.88 -2.62
CA SER A 59 -11.77 -14.15 -1.97
C SER A 59 -12.32 -15.48 -2.48
N GLY A 60 -11.91 -16.58 -1.86
CA GLY A 60 -12.23 -17.92 -2.28
C GLY A 60 -12.62 -18.81 -1.11
N SER A 61 -13.72 -19.54 -1.29
CA SER A 61 -13.93 -20.87 -0.69
C SER A 61 -14.67 -21.02 0.65
N LEU A 62 -15.61 -20.13 1.01
CA LEU A 62 -16.55 -20.43 2.12
C LEU A 62 -18.01 -20.65 1.71
N TRP A 63 -18.44 -20.15 0.55
CA TRP A 63 -19.83 -20.33 0.08
C TRP A 63 -20.02 -21.56 -0.83
N SER A 64 -18.95 -22.13 -1.38
CA SER A 64 -19.00 -23.26 -2.32
C SER A 64 -19.15 -24.64 -1.66
N ARG A 65 -19.01 -24.75 -0.33
CA ARG A 65 -19.09 -26.03 0.41
C ARG A 65 -20.37 -26.20 1.22
N LEU A 66 -21.22 -25.18 1.25
CA LEU A 66 -22.49 -25.18 2.00
C LEU A 66 -23.72 -25.29 1.11
N PHE A 67 -23.56 -25.13 -0.21
CA PHE A 67 -24.63 -25.29 -1.21
C PHE A 67 -24.25 -26.26 -2.35
N GLY A 68 -23.26 -27.13 -2.11
CA GLY A 68 -22.86 -28.21 -3.02
C GLY A 68 -23.27 -29.57 -2.47
#